data_AF-A0A6B3HL01-F1
#
_entry.id   AF-A0A6B3HL01-F1
#
_cell.length_a   1.000
_cell.length_b   1.000
_cell.length_c   1.000
_cell.angle_alpha   90.00
_cell.angle_beta   90.00
_cell.angle_gamma   90.00
#
_symmetry.space_group_name_H-M   'P 1'
#
loop_
_entity.id
_entity.type
_entity.pdbx_description
1 polymer ?
#
loop_
_entity_poly.entity_id
_entity_poly.type
_entity_poly.pdbx_seq_one_letter_code
_entity_poly.pdbx_strand_id
1 'polypeptide(L)'
;ADLTPAAALRSWALAHGSDEKQAEIAQAAREANRKAVVAYGAEQKALRGYAVRKSLEPAYTQLALNGESGPLADDRVRRAVARALDR
;
A
#
# COMPACT_ATOMS: atom_id res chain seq x y z
N ALA A 1 -0.95 -2.79 -12.24
CA ALA A 1 -0.11 -3.75 -12.99
C ALA A 1 -1.04 -4.53 -13.89
N ASP A 2 -0.88 -4.42 -15.20
CA ASP A 2 -1.75 -5.11 -16.14
C ASP A 2 -1.60 -6.63 -15.97
N LEU A 3 -2.72 -7.33 -15.91
CA LEU A 3 -2.73 -8.78 -15.74
C LEU A 3 -2.19 -9.40 -17.03
N THR A 4 -0.99 -9.97 -17.00
CA THR A 4 -0.42 -10.60 -18.18
C THR A 4 -1.24 -11.84 -18.57
N PRO A 5 -1.32 -12.21 -19.87
CA PRO A 5 -2.03 -13.42 -20.30
C PRO A 5 -1.57 -14.68 -19.56
N ALA A 6 -0.26 -14.81 -19.33
CA ALA A 6 0.31 -15.91 -18.57
C ALA A 6 -0.16 -15.93 -17.09
N ALA A 7 -0.26 -14.76 -16.45
CA ALA A 7 -0.80 -14.67 -15.10
C ALA A 7 -2.30 -15.03 -15.04
N ALA A 8 -3.07 -14.61 -16.05
CA ALA A 8 -4.49 -14.93 -16.17
C ALA A 8 -4.70 -16.45 -16.30
N LEU A 9 -3.93 -17.10 -17.16
CA LEU A 9 -3.99 -18.55 -17.38
C LEU A 9 -3.63 -19.33 -16.10
N ARG A 10 -2.55 -18.95 -15.41
CA ARG A 10 -2.16 -19.58 -14.13
C ARG A 10 -3.24 -19.43 -13.06
N SER A 11 -3.82 -18.23 -12.94
CA SER A 11 -4.91 -18.00 -12.00
C SER A 11 -6.16 -18.83 -12.35
N TRP A 12 -6.45 -19.04 -13.64
CA TRP A 12 -7.57 -19.89 -14.07
C TRP A 12 -7.31 -21.35 -13.73
N ALA A 13 -6.11 -21.84 -14.02
CA ALA A 13 -5.69 -23.20 -13.73
C ALA A 13 -5.70 -23.50 -12.23
N LEU A 14 -5.32 -22.54 -11.37
CA LEU A 14 -5.43 -22.71 -9.91
C LEU A 14 -6.89 -22.80 -9.45
N ALA A 15 -7.79 -22.02 -10.04
CA ALA A 15 -9.21 -22.01 -9.67
C ALA A 15 -10.02 -23.20 -10.21
N HIS A 16 -9.51 -23.92 -11.22
CA HIS A 16 -10.20 -25.06 -11.86
C HIS A 16 -9.30 -26.29 -11.91
N GLY A 17 -8.25 -26.31 -11.09
CA GLY A 17 -7.28 -27.39 -11.02
C GLY A 17 -7.83 -28.60 -10.28
N SER A 18 -7.10 -29.72 -10.38
CA SER A 18 -7.48 -30.99 -9.77
C SER A 18 -7.32 -31.03 -8.24
N ASP A 19 -6.61 -30.06 -7.65
CA ASP A 19 -6.55 -29.89 -6.19
C ASP A 19 -7.78 -29.09 -5.74
N GLU A 20 -8.82 -29.82 -5.33
CA GLU A 20 -10.13 -29.26 -4.97
C GLU A 20 -10.04 -28.17 -3.89
N LYS A 21 -9.17 -28.36 -2.90
CA LYS A 21 -9.00 -27.39 -1.80
C LYS A 21 -8.37 -26.10 -2.30
N GLN A 22 -7.35 -26.19 -3.15
CA GLN A 22 -6.73 -25.01 -3.76
C GLN A 22 -7.67 -24.32 -4.74
N ALA A 23 -8.46 -25.09 -5.49
CA ALA A 23 -9.45 -24.58 -6.41
C ALA A 23 -10.54 -23.78 -5.69
N GLU A 24 -11.08 -24.31 -4.59
CA GLU A 24 -12.10 -23.63 -3.77
C GLU A 24 -11.56 -22.30 -3.20
N ILE A 25 -10.35 -22.31 -2.63
CA ILE A 25 -9.70 -21.09 -2.11
C ILE A 25 -9.52 -20.06 -3.22
N ALA A 26 -9.04 -20.48 -4.40
CA ALA A 26 -8.82 -19.59 -5.53
C ALA A 26 -10.13 -19.03 -6.10
N GLN A 27 -11.21 -19.81 -6.12
CA GLN A 27 -12.54 -19.35 -6.52
C GLN A 27 -13.12 -18.35 -5.53
N ALA A 28 -13.03 -18.63 -4.23
CA ALA A 28 -13.46 -17.72 -3.17
C ALA A 28 -12.70 -16.38 -3.24
N ALA A 29 -11.37 -16.43 -3.42
CA ALA A 29 -10.54 -15.23 -3.60
C ALA A 29 -10.96 -14.41 -4.83
N ARG A 30 -11.30 -15.07 -5.95
CA ARG A 30 -11.80 -14.41 -7.18
C ARG A 30 -13.17 -13.78 -6.98
N GLU A 31 -14.07 -14.41 -6.23
CA GLU A 31 -15.36 -13.83 -5.90
C GLU A 31 -15.20 -12.59 -4.99
N ALA A 32 -14.38 -12.70 -3.95
CA ALA A 32 -14.07 -11.59 -3.07
C ALA A 32 -13.46 -10.40 -3.83
N ASN A 33 -12.51 -10.67 -4.73
CA ASN A 33 -11.91 -9.63 -5.58
C ASN A 33 -12.95 -8.96 -6.49
N ARG A 34 -13.82 -9.73 -7.15
CA ARG A 34 -14.90 -9.18 -7.98
C ARG A 34 -15.83 -8.26 -7.18
N LYS A 35 -16.23 -8.68 -5.97
CA LYS A 35 -17.06 -7.86 -5.07
C LYS A 35 -16.33 -6.57 -4.68
N ALA A 36 -15.05 -6.64 -4.33
CA ALA A 36 -14.24 -5.48 -3.99
C ALA A 36 -14.09 -4.49 -5.17
N VAL A 37 -13.87 -4.98 -6.39
CA VAL A 37 -13.77 -4.13 -7.59
C VAL A 37 -15.10 -3.42 -7.88
N VAL A 38 -16.23 -4.10 -7.72
CA VAL A 38 -17.56 -3.50 -7.89
C VAL A 38 -17.82 -2.43 -6.84
N ALA A 39 -17.53 -2.73 -5.56
CA ALA A 39 -17.67 -1.77 -4.46
C ALA A 39 -16.79 -0.53 -4.67
N TYR A 40 -15.51 -0.74 -4.99
CA TYR A 40 -14.58 0.33 -5.33
C TYR A 40 -15.09 1.18 -6.50
N GLY A 41 -15.60 0.55 -7.57
CA GLY A 41 -16.18 1.27 -8.70
C GLY A 41 -17.39 2.13 -8.32
N ALA A 42 -18.24 1.65 -7.41
CA ALA A 42 -19.38 2.41 -6.88
C ALA A 42 -18.90 3.60 -6.03
N GLU A 43 -17.94 3.39 -5.14
CA GLU A 43 -17.32 4.44 -4.33
C GLU A 43 -16.67 5.52 -5.20
N GLN A 44 -15.87 5.12 -6.19
CA GLN A 44 -15.23 6.06 -7.12
C GLN A 44 -16.27 6.88 -7.90
N LYS A 45 -17.40 6.28 -8.31
CA LYS A 45 -18.49 7.01 -8.95
C LYS A 45 -19.12 8.02 -8.00
N ALA A 46 -19.38 7.63 -6.76
CA ALA A 46 -19.93 8.52 -5.73
C ALA A 46 -18.99 9.71 -5.43
N LEU A 47 -17.67 9.49 -5.49
CA LEU A 47 -16.68 10.52 -5.24
C LEU A 47 -16.49 11.52 -6.40
N ARG A 48 -17.01 11.24 -7.62
CA ARG A 48 -16.82 12.12 -8.80
C ARG A 48 -17.37 13.54 -8.63
N GLY A 49 -18.33 13.75 -7.73
CA GLY A 49 -18.88 15.08 -7.44
C GLY A 49 -18.01 15.95 -6.54
N TYR A 50 -16.95 15.39 -5.94
CA TYR A 50 -16.09 16.10 -4.99
C TYR A 50 -14.75 16.46 -5.61
N ALA A 51 -14.31 17.70 -5.38
CA ALA A 51 -12.95 18.14 -5.70
C ALA A 51 -12.11 18.15 -4.41
N VAL A 52 -11.16 17.22 -4.30
CA VAL A 52 -10.18 17.24 -3.20
C VAL A 52 -9.11 18.27 -3.55
N ARG A 53 -9.01 19.33 -2.75
CA ARG A 53 -7.95 20.33 -2.89
C ARG A 53 -6.94 20.18 -1.76
N LYS A 54 -5.68 20.01 -2.12
CA LYS A 54 -4.57 20.07 -1.17
C LYS A 54 -4.10 21.52 -1.08
N SER A 55 -4.43 22.20 0.01
CA SER A 55 -3.78 23.46 0.36
C SER A 55 -2.60 23.14 1.25
N LEU A 56 -1.39 23.44 0.80
CA LEU A 56 -0.20 23.34 1.63
C LEU A 56 -0.08 24.64 2.41
N GLU A 57 -0.24 24.55 3.73
CA GLU A 57 0.18 25.63 4.61
C GLU A 57 1.71 25.61 4.73
N PRO A 58 2.37 26.74 5.03
CA PRO A 58 3.79 26.77 5.37
C PRO A 58 4.02 26.14 6.76
N ALA A 59 3.72 24.86 6.89
CA ALA A 59 3.87 24.07 8.09
C ALA A 59 5.04 23.10 7.92
N TYR A 60 5.99 23.17 8.85
CA TYR A 60 7.13 22.26 8.91
C TYR A 60 6.96 21.35 10.10
N THR A 61 6.92 20.04 9.86
CA THR A 61 7.14 19.04 10.91
C THR A 61 8.63 18.81 11.05
N GLN A 62 9.14 18.94 12.27
CA GLN A 62 10.56 18.78 12.57
C GLN A 62 10.74 17.75 13.67
N LEU A 63 11.79 16.95 13.55
CA LEU A 63 12.26 16.06 14.61
C LEU A 63 13.53 16.66 15.21
N ALA A 64 13.47 17.05 16.48
CA ALA A 64 14.63 17.54 17.22
C ALA A 64 15.32 16.39 17.95
N LEU A 65 16.64 16.26 17.79
CA LEU A 65 17.46 15.30 18.53
C LEU A 65 18.14 16.03 19.70
N ASN A 66 17.87 15.61 20.94
CA ASN A 66 18.54 16.18 22.11
C ASN A 66 20.02 15.77 22.12
N GLY A 67 20.91 16.74 21.95
CA GLY A 67 22.36 16.55 21.89
C GLY A 67 23.10 16.97 23.16
N GLU A 68 22.41 17.26 24.26
CA GLU A 68 23.06 17.75 25.49
C GLU A 68 23.83 16.65 26.22
N SER A 69 23.42 15.38 26.09
CA SER A 69 24.04 14.27 26.81
C SER A 69 23.84 12.92 26.11
N GLY A 70 24.56 11.91 26.60
CA GLY A 70 24.47 10.54 26.11
C GLY A 70 25.01 10.36 24.68
N PRO A 71 24.63 9.27 23.98
CA PRO A 71 25.15 8.95 22.64
C PRO A 71 24.82 10.00 21.57
N LEU A 72 23.75 10.78 21.76
CA LEU A 72 23.36 11.85 20.84
C LEU A 72 24.19 13.12 21.03
N ALA A 73 25.06 13.21 22.04
CA ALA A 73 26.01 14.30 22.17
C ALA A 73 27.01 14.35 21.00
N ASP A 74 27.39 13.18 20.46
CA ASP A 74 28.22 13.11 19.26
C ASP A 74 27.42 13.47 18.01
N ASP A 75 27.86 14.52 17.33
CA ASP A 75 27.25 15.04 16.11
C ASP A 75 27.27 14.03 14.94
N ARG A 76 28.24 13.11 14.91
CA ARG A 76 28.29 12.02 13.92
C ARG A 76 27.12 11.05 14.11
N VAL A 77 26.73 10.77 15.35
CA VAL A 77 25.59 9.90 15.65
C VAL A 77 24.30 10.56 15.19
N ARG A 78 24.11 11.85 15.52
CA ARG A 78 22.93 12.61 15.04
C ARG A 78 22.83 12.63 13.51
N ARG A 79 23.95 12.82 12.80
CA ARG A 79 23.98 12.75 11.34
C ARG A 79 23.66 11.35 10.81
N ALA A 80 24.17 10.29 11.44
CA ALA A 80 23.88 8.93 11.03
C ALA A 80 22.38 8.62 11.16
N VAL A 81 21.77 8.99 12.30
CA VAL A 81 20.32 8.86 12.51
C VAL A 81 19.54 9.64 11.46
N ALA A 82 19.88 10.91 11.21
CA ALA A 82 19.21 11.72 10.21
C ALA A 82 19.29 11.13 8.78
N ARG A 83 20.37 10.44 8.44
CA ARG A 83 20.55 9.77 7.14
C ARG A 83 19.87 8.41 7.05
N ALA A 84 19.60 7.77 8.19
CA ALA A 84 18.97 6.46 8.25
C ALA A 84 17.44 6.52 8.20
N LEU A 85 16.84 7.70 8.40
CA LEU A 85 15.41 7.91 8.33
C LEU A 85 14.93 7.96 6.87
N ASP A 86 13.94 7.13 6.54
CA ASP A 86 13.18 7.20 5.29
C ASP A 86 11.93 8.07 5.49
N ARG A 87 11.67 9.01 4.56
CA ARG A 87 10.72 10.14 4.74
C ARG A 87 9.45 10.01 3.90
#